data_AF-A0A972STB2-F1
#
_entry.id   AF-A0A972STB2-F1
#
_cell.length_a   1.000
_cell.length_b   1.000
_cell.length_c   1.000
_cell.angle_alpha   90.00
_cell.angle_beta   90.00
_cell.angle_gamma   90.00
#
_symmetry.space_group_name_H-M   'P 1'
#
loop_
_entity.id
_entity.type
_entity.pdbx_description
1 polymer ?
#
loop_
_entity_poly.entity_id
_entity_poly.type
_entity_poly.pdbx_seq_one_letter_code
_entity_poly.pdbx_strand_id
1 'polypeptide(L)'
;MKKARIRVRISEKDRHYRNGMVSGATIMQLMEDAGLELSIMDSGDEGFLAGYKNVEFFHTVYSGDYIEVTGWFSRIGNTSRQVELRVHKVIEAIDGSPSASDILNPPLLVARATLIGVVTKVRDRGMQIEREEYPFVDEHSIETDE
;
A
#
# COMPACT_ATOMS: atom_id res chain seq x y z
N MET A 1 6.50 9.37 -13.57
CA MET A 1 6.77 8.56 -12.36
C MET A 1 5.60 7.61 -12.14
N LYS A 2 5.83 6.29 -12.22
CA LYS A 2 4.82 5.33 -11.78
C LYS A 2 4.78 5.31 -10.25
N LYS A 3 3.67 4.88 -9.68
CA LYS A 3 3.57 4.42 -8.28
C LYS A 3 2.95 3.03 -8.35
N ALA A 4 3.35 2.12 -7.47
CA ALA A 4 2.56 0.91 -7.29
C ALA A 4 1.19 1.32 -6.77
N ARG A 5 0.13 0.72 -7.34
CA ARG A 5 -1.24 1.11 -7.00
C ARG A 5 -2.19 -0.06 -7.06
N ILE A 6 -2.76 -0.39 -5.91
CA ILE A 6 -3.86 -1.35 -5.79
C ILE A 6 -5.12 -0.56 -5.41
N ARG A 7 -6.16 -0.64 -6.25
CA ARG A 7 -7.48 -0.13 -5.90
C ARG A 7 -8.46 -1.29 -5.85
N VAL A 8 -9.08 -1.50 -4.69
CA VAL A 8 -9.91 -2.67 -4.43
C VAL A 8 -11.15 -2.29 -3.62
N ARG A 9 -12.26 -2.95 -3.91
CA ARG A 9 -13.45 -2.95 -3.04
C ARG A 9 -13.29 -4.03 -1.99
N ILE A 10 -13.40 -3.67 -0.72
CA ILE A 10 -13.33 -4.61 0.38
C ILE A 10 -14.56 -5.50 0.39
N SER A 11 -14.33 -6.81 0.36
CA SER A 11 -15.39 -7.82 0.28
C SER A 11 -16.04 -8.06 1.64
N GLU A 12 -17.26 -8.61 1.62
CA GLU A 12 -17.87 -9.16 2.84
C GLU A 12 -17.02 -10.29 3.46
N LYS A 13 -16.21 -10.98 2.64
CA LYS A 13 -15.31 -12.04 3.10
C LYS A 13 -14.14 -11.51 3.93
N ASP A 14 -13.81 -10.23 3.79
CA ASP A 14 -12.67 -9.60 4.47
C ASP A 14 -13.06 -9.04 5.84
N ARG A 15 -14.34 -9.14 6.21
CA ARG A 15 -14.84 -8.80 7.54
C ARG A 15 -14.16 -9.67 8.58
N HIS A 16 -13.63 -9.04 9.60
CA HIS A 16 -12.92 -9.74 10.65
C HIS A 16 -13.48 -9.43 12.04
N TYR A 17 -13.82 -8.17 12.27
CA TYR A 17 -14.36 -7.70 13.55
C TYR A 17 -15.87 -7.43 13.46
N ARG A 18 -16.45 -7.04 14.60
CA ARG A 18 -17.88 -6.72 14.72
C ARG A 18 -18.30 -5.66 13.71
N ASN A 19 -19.57 -5.69 13.32
CA ASN A 19 -20.20 -4.73 12.41
C ASN A 19 -19.52 -4.60 11.04
N GLY A 20 -18.75 -5.61 10.63
CA GLY A 20 -18.11 -5.64 9.31
C GLY A 20 -16.83 -4.83 9.19
N MET A 21 -16.24 -4.46 10.32
CA MET A 21 -14.93 -3.86 10.35
C MET A 21 -13.86 -4.88 9.91
N VAL A 22 -12.97 -4.41 9.05
CA VAL A 22 -11.86 -5.18 8.47
C VAL A 22 -10.63 -5.10 9.36
N SER A 23 -9.82 -6.15 9.34
CA SER A 23 -8.60 -6.18 10.15
C SER A 23 -7.49 -5.33 9.55
N GLY A 24 -6.64 -4.75 10.40
CA GLY A 24 -5.40 -4.10 9.95
C GLY A 24 -4.49 -5.07 9.18
N ALA A 25 -4.54 -6.37 9.49
CA ALA A 25 -3.77 -7.40 8.78
C ALA A 25 -4.17 -7.52 7.30
N THR A 26 -5.46 -7.41 6.97
CA THR A 26 -5.94 -7.38 5.58
C THR A 26 -5.38 -6.17 4.83
N ILE A 27 -5.34 -5.00 5.49
CA ILE A 27 -4.78 -3.79 4.91
C ILE A 27 -3.26 -3.94 4.72
N MET A 28 -2.57 -4.57 5.68
CA MET A 28 -1.14 -4.88 5.58
C MET A 28 -0.84 -5.82 4.41
N GLN A 29 -1.64 -6.85 4.18
CA GLN A 29 -1.46 -7.75 3.03
C GLN A 29 -1.48 -6.99 1.69
N LEU A 30 -2.42 -6.06 1.52
CA LEU A 30 -2.49 -5.23 0.31
C LEU A 30 -1.30 -4.26 0.20
N MET A 31 -0.80 -3.78 1.35
CA MET A 31 0.45 -3.01 1.42
C MET A 31 1.67 -3.84 1.02
N GLU A 32 1.74 -5.12 1.42
CA GLU A 32 2.79 -6.05 0.97
C GLU A 32 2.74 -6.21 -0.54
N ASP A 33 1.57 -6.57 -1.11
CA ASP A 33 1.42 -6.76 -2.56
C ASP A 33 1.87 -5.53 -3.36
N ALA A 34 1.49 -4.33 -2.92
CA ALA A 34 1.93 -3.08 -3.56
C ALA A 34 3.45 -2.84 -3.41
N GLY A 35 4.04 -3.20 -2.28
CA GLY A 35 5.49 -3.10 -2.07
C GLY A 35 6.28 -4.12 -2.91
N LEU A 36 5.77 -5.35 -3.04
CA LEU A 36 6.39 -6.39 -3.85
C LEU A 36 6.29 -6.09 -5.35
N GLU A 37 5.20 -5.46 -5.80
CA GLU A 37 5.09 -4.92 -7.17
C GLU A 37 6.29 -4.01 -7.50
N LEU A 38 6.68 -3.13 -6.56
CA LEU A 38 7.86 -2.27 -6.74
C LEU A 38 9.16 -3.08 -6.78
N SER A 39 9.32 -4.08 -5.92
CA SER A 39 10.50 -4.98 -5.95
C SER A 39 10.63 -5.69 -7.30
N ILE A 40 9.51 -6.12 -7.90
CA ILE A 40 9.50 -6.69 -9.25
C ILE A 40 9.94 -5.64 -10.28
N MET A 41 9.46 -4.40 -10.19
CA MET A 41 9.90 -3.32 -11.09
C MET A 41 11.41 -3.05 -10.98
N ASP A 42 11.96 -3.10 -9.77
CA ASP A 42 13.38 -2.82 -9.47
C ASP A 42 14.34 -3.96 -9.84
N SER A 43 13.91 -5.20 -9.62
CA SER A 43 14.82 -6.35 -9.59
C SER A 43 14.30 -7.59 -10.33
N GLY A 44 13.08 -7.53 -10.85
CA GLY A 44 12.41 -8.67 -11.48
C GLY A 44 12.15 -9.82 -10.52
N ASP A 45 12.15 -9.56 -9.21
CA ASP A 45 11.86 -10.53 -8.16
C ASP A 45 11.08 -9.82 -7.03
N GLU A 46 10.07 -10.47 -6.48
CA GLU A 46 9.27 -9.93 -5.36
C GLU A 46 10.14 -9.69 -4.12
N GLY A 47 11.17 -10.51 -3.93
CA GLY A 47 11.96 -10.55 -2.73
C GLY A 47 11.21 -11.19 -1.57
N PHE A 48 11.59 -10.78 -0.36
CA PHE A 48 10.97 -11.20 0.88
C PHE A 48 10.72 -10.00 1.77
N LEU A 49 9.63 -10.02 2.53
CA LEU A 49 9.38 -9.06 3.60
C LEU A 49 10.37 -9.31 4.74
N ALA A 50 11.20 -8.32 5.06
CA ALA A 50 12.08 -8.33 6.21
C ALA A 50 11.43 -7.66 7.44
N GLY A 51 10.54 -6.71 7.23
CA GLY A 51 9.76 -6.11 8.30
C GLY A 51 9.12 -4.78 7.93
N TYR A 52 8.54 -4.15 8.94
CA TYR A 52 7.88 -2.85 8.83
C TYR A 52 8.45 -1.85 9.84
N LYS A 53 8.31 -0.56 9.51
CA LYS A 53 8.43 0.56 10.45
C LYS A 53 7.17 1.42 10.39
N ASN A 54 6.88 2.11 11.49
CA ASN A 54 5.85 3.17 11.56
C ASN A 54 4.50 2.76 10.97
N VAL A 55 4.00 1.56 11.32
CA VAL A 55 2.67 1.11 10.90
C VAL A 55 1.64 1.85 11.75
N GLU A 56 0.84 2.69 11.10
CA GLU A 56 -0.15 3.53 11.76
C GLU A 56 -1.51 3.41 11.05
N PHE A 57 -2.58 3.31 11.83
CA PHE A 57 -3.97 3.25 11.36
C PHE A 57 -4.75 4.43 11.92
N PHE A 58 -5.33 5.25 11.05
CA PHE A 58 -6.02 6.49 11.40
C PHE A 58 -7.55 6.36 11.30
N HIS A 59 -8.04 5.57 10.34
CA HIS A 59 -9.48 5.38 10.11
C HIS A 59 -9.81 3.90 9.93
N THR A 60 -11.04 3.51 10.29
CA THR A 60 -11.53 2.15 10.12
C THR A 60 -11.94 1.90 8.67
N VAL A 61 -11.81 0.64 8.24
CA VAL A 61 -12.28 0.15 6.94
C VAL A 61 -13.35 -0.89 7.18
N TYR A 62 -14.43 -0.81 6.41
CA TYR A 62 -15.54 -1.74 6.45
C TYR A 62 -15.70 -2.45 5.11
N SER A 63 -16.41 -3.58 5.11
CA SER A 63 -16.84 -4.19 3.85
C SER A 63 -17.72 -3.22 3.05
N GLY A 64 -17.50 -3.18 1.73
CA GLY A 64 -18.15 -2.19 0.87
C GLY A 64 -17.27 -1.00 0.53
N ASP A 65 -16.33 -0.63 1.41
CA ASP A 65 -15.40 0.46 1.13
C ASP A 65 -14.52 0.14 -0.08
N TYR A 66 -14.16 1.18 -0.84
CA TYR A 66 -13.02 1.09 -1.75
C TYR A 66 -11.82 1.75 -1.10
N ILE A 67 -10.70 1.04 -1.10
CA ILE A 67 -9.41 1.58 -0.69
C ILE A 67 -8.43 1.59 -1.87
N GLU A 68 -7.52 2.54 -1.84
CA GLU A 68 -6.41 2.68 -2.76
C GLU A 68 -5.10 2.65 -1.97
N VAL A 69 -4.29 1.62 -2.19
CA VAL A 69 -2.92 1.50 -1.67
C VAL A 69 -1.99 2.09 -2.71
N THR A 70 -1.12 3.00 -2.28
CA THR A 70 -0.09 3.60 -3.13
C THR A 70 1.27 3.40 -2.48
N GLY A 71 2.27 3.05 -3.29
CA GLY A 71 3.64 2.81 -2.82
C GLY A 71 4.71 3.43 -3.70
N TRP A 72 5.84 3.80 -3.08
CA TRP A 72 7.06 4.26 -3.75
C TRP A 72 8.29 3.92 -2.91
N PHE A 73 9.46 3.79 -3.56
CA PHE A 73 10.73 3.63 -2.86
C PHE A 73 11.14 4.93 -2.18
N SER A 74 11.52 4.85 -0.91
CA SER A 74 12.22 5.92 -0.19
C SER A 74 13.72 5.71 -0.09
N ARG A 75 14.15 4.44 -0.16
CA ARG A 75 15.57 4.07 -0.12
C ARG A 75 15.83 2.73 -0.78
N ILE A 76 16.91 2.65 -1.56
CA ILE A 76 17.40 1.38 -2.14
C ILE A 76 18.81 1.13 -1.62
N GLY A 77 19.00 -0.01 -0.96
CA GLY A 77 20.29 -0.47 -0.46
C GLY A 77 20.91 -1.50 -1.38
N ASN A 78 21.91 -2.23 -0.85
CA ASN A 78 22.57 -3.28 -1.63
C ASN A 78 21.63 -4.47 -1.91
N THR A 79 20.85 -4.88 -0.92
CA THR A 79 19.83 -5.95 -1.03
C THR A 79 18.49 -5.52 -0.44
N SER A 80 18.43 -4.41 0.30
CA SER A 80 17.23 -3.91 0.94
C SER A 80 16.49 -2.90 0.08
N ARG A 81 15.17 -2.93 0.13
CA ARG A 81 14.25 -1.97 -0.50
C ARG A 81 13.36 -1.39 0.60
N GLN A 82 13.38 -0.07 0.76
CA GLN A 82 12.49 0.63 1.66
C GLN A 82 11.40 1.29 0.84
N VAL A 83 10.15 0.95 1.15
CA VAL A 83 8.96 1.41 0.45
C VAL A 83 8.05 2.14 1.42
N GLU A 84 7.63 3.34 1.06
CA GLU A 84 6.59 4.07 1.79
C GLU A 84 5.24 3.76 1.18
N LEU A 85 4.26 3.48 2.04
CA LEU A 85 2.94 3.02 1.66
C LEU A 85 1.87 3.91 2.30
N ARG A 86 0.90 4.31 1.50
CA ARG A 86 -0.31 5.03 1.95
C ARG A 86 -1.54 4.30 1.49
N VAL A 87 -2.49 4.13 2.39
CA VAL A 87 -3.81 3.55 2.11
C VAL A 87 -4.84 4.64 2.29
N HIS A 88 -5.57 4.95 1.22
CA HIS A 88 -6.68 5.90 1.27
C HIS A 88 -8.01 5.18 1.07
N LYS A 89 -9.02 5.52 1.88
CA LYS A 89 -10.40 5.22 1.55
C LYS A 89 -10.91 6.26 0.56
N VAL A 90 -11.43 5.79 -0.57
CA VAL A 90 -11.87 6.65 -1.69
C VAL A 90 -13.37 6.58 -1.93
N ILE A 91 -14.03 5.51 -1.49
CA ILE A 91 -15.48 5.34 -1.52
C ILE A 91 -15.89 4.64 -0.22
N GLU A 92 -16.96 5.09 0.42
CA GLU A 92 -17.54 4.42 1.59
C GLU A 92 -19.01 4.10 1.39
N ALA A 93 -19.47 3.00 2.00
CA ALA A 93 -20.89 2.64 1.99
C ALA A 93 -21.69 3.54 2.94
N ILE A 94 -22.89 3.96 2.52
CA ILE A 94 -23.78 4.76 3.36
C ILE A 94 -24.54 3.83 4.32
N ASP A 95 -24.42 4.10 5.62
CA ASP A 95 -25.14 3.33 6.63
C ASP A 95 -26.67 3.41 6.44
N GLY A 96 -27.34 2.28 6.66
CA GLY A 96 -28.78 2.14 6.44
C GLY A 96 -29.23 2.04 4.97
N SER A 97 -28.33 2.16 3.99
CA SER A 97 -28.65 1.95 2.58
C SER A 97 -28.22 0.56 2.11
N PRO A 98 -29.05 -0.17 1.33
CA PRO A 98 -28.67 -1.49 0.82
C PRO A 98 -27.59 -1.44 -0.26
N SER A 99 -27.36 -0.29 -0.91
CA SER A 99 -26.47 -0.20 -2.07
C SER A 99 -25.88 1.18 -2.35
N ALA A 100 -26.21 2.22 -1.56
CA ALA A 100 -25.66 3.55 -1.79
C ALA A 100 -24.25 3.69 -1.19
N SER A 101 -23.44 4.54 -1.82
CA SER A 101 -22.06 4.82 -1.41
C SER A 101 -21.67 6.22 -1.81
N ASP A 102 -20.80 6.84 -1.03
CA ASP A 102 -20.28 8.18 -1.28
C ASP A 102 -18.84 8.12 -1.79
N ILE A 103 -18.53 8.97 -2.77
CA ILE A 103 -17.15 9.22 -3.19
C ILE A 103 -16.54 10.23 -2.22
N LEU A 104 -15.40 9.88 -1.66
CA LEU A 104 -14.69 10.73 -0.70
C LEU A 104 -13.76 11.70 -1.43
N ASN A 105 -14.00 13.01 -1.22
CA ASN A 105 -13.16 14.08 -1.73
C ASN A 105 -13.01 15.19 -0.67
N PRO A 106 -11.85 15.30 0.01
CA PRO A 106 -10.65 14.49 -0.21
C PRO A 106 -10.80 13.03 0.25
N PRO A 107 -10.03 12.07 -0.32
CA PRO A 107 -9.91 10.72 0.22
C PRO A 107 -9.43 10.72 1.67
N LEU A 108 -9.85 9.74 2.47
CA LEU A 108 -9.42 9.61 3.87
C LEU A 108 -8.17 8.74 3.98
N LEU A 109 -7.10 9.25 4.60
CA LEU A 109 -5.93 8.44 4.92
C LEU A 109 -6.29 7.41 5.99
N VAL A 110 -6.33 6.13 5.62
CA VAL A 110 -6.67 5.01 6.49
C VAL A 110 -5.46 4.52 7.25
N ALA A 111 -4.35 4.32 6.54
CA ALA A 111 -3.13 3.77 7.12
C ALA A 111 -1.89 4.26 6.38
N ARG A 112 -0.76 4.26 7.08
CA ARG A 112 0.56 4.39 6.48
C ARG A 112 1.53 3.40 7.10
N ALA A 113 2.55 3.05 6.34
CA ALA A 113 3.63 2.19 6.80
C ALA A 113 4.88 2.37 5.94
N THR A 114 6.02 2.02 6.50
CA THR A 114 7.24 1.79 5.74
C THR A 114 7.52 0.29 5.69
N LEU A 115 7.48 -0.31 4.50
CA LEU A 115 7.84 -1.71 4.26
C LEU A 115 9.34 -1.84 3.96
N ILE A 116 9.97 -2.87 4.50
CA ILE A 116 11.36 -3.23 4.22
C ILE A 116 11.38 -4.60 3.54
N GLY A 117 11.67 -4.60 2.24
CA GLY A 117 11.86 -5.78 1.42
C GLY A 117 13.35 -6.14 1.25
N VAL A 118 13.63 -7.40 0.96
CA VAL A 118 14.97 -7.90 0.62
C VAL A 118 14.92 -8.74 -0.64
N VAL A 119 15.71 -8.37 -1.64
CA VAL A 119 16.02 -9.22 -2.80
C VAL A 119 17.51 -9.50 -2.77
N THR A 120 17.86 -10.79 -2.67
CA THR A 120 19.27 -11.21 -2.62
C THR A 120 19.93 -11.01 -3.98
N LYS A 121 21.26 -10.83 -4.00
CA LYS A 121 22.00 -10.63 -5.26
C LYS A 121 21.85 -11.76 -6.28
N VAL A 122 21.57 -12.98 -5.82
CA VAL A 122 21.35 -14.14 -6.70
C VAL A 122 19.98 -14.09 -7.38
N ARG A 123 19.00 -13.45 -6.74
CA ARG A 123 17.62 -13.33 -7.26
C ARG A 123 17.41 -12.05 -8.05
N ASP A 124 18.26 -11.05 -7.84
CA ASP A 124 18.19 -9.76 -8.53
C ASP A 124 18.51 -9.93 -10.02
N ARG A 125 17.50 -9.69 -10.88
CA ARG A 125 17.57 -9.76 -12.35
C ARG A 125 17.70 -8.39 -12.99
N GLY A 126 17.94 -7.34 -12.19
CA GLY A 126 18.03 -5.96 -12.63
C GLY A 126 16.66 -5.30 -12.85
N MET A 127 16.71 -4.03 -13.23
CA MET A 127 15.52 -3.18 -13.40
C MET A 127 14.67 -3.64 -14.58
N GLN A 128 13.35 -3.72 -14.37
CA GLN A 128 12.37 -4.25 -15.33
C GLN A 128 11.53 -3.16 -16.02
N ILE A 129 11.73 -1.89 -15.64
CA ILE A 129 11.04 -0.73 -16.20
C ILE A 129 12.05 0.34 -16.65
N GLU A 130 11.59 1.30 -17.45
CA GLU A 130 12.40 2.44 -17.86
C GLU A 130 12.73 3.34 -16.66
N ARG A 131 13.91 3.98 -16.66
CA ARG A 131 14.40 4.77 -15.51
C ARG A 131 13.48 5.95 -15.18
N GLU A 132 12.83 6.53 -16.18
CA GLU A 132 11.93 7.68 -16.06
C GLU A 132 10.60 7.31 -15.37
N GLU A 133 10.26 6.02 -15.37
CA GLU A 133 9.09 5.49 -14.69
C GLU A 133 9.38 5.12 -13.23
N TYR A 134 10.66 5.13 -12.82
CA TYR A 134 11.10 4.58 -11.56
C TYR A 134 10.43 5.27 -10.36
N PRO A 135 9.72 4.51 -9.52
CA PRO A 135 8.85 5.04 -8.45
C PRO A 135 9.65 5.40 -7.20
N PHE A 136 10.59 6.34 -7.30
CA PHE A 136 11.45 6.76 -6.18
C PHE A 136 11.17 8.19 -5.74
N VAL A 137 11.02 8.40 -4.43
CA VAL A 137 10.89 9.71 -3.79
C VAL A 137 11.82 9.73 -2.59
N ASP A 138 12.74 10.69 -2.54
CA ASP A 138 13.69 10.82 -1.43
C ASP A 138 12.93 10.97 -0.09
N GLU A 139 13.32 10.21 0.94
CA GLU A 139 12.69 10.25 2.26
C GLU A 139 12.65 11.66 2.87
N HIS A 140 13.61 12.53 2.52
CA HIS A 140 13.65 13.92 2.97
C HIS A 140 12.70 14.86 2.22
N SER A 141 12.11 14.38 1.13
CA SER A 141 11.14 15.12 0.30
C SER A 141 9.69 14.70 0.54
N ILE A 142 9.46 13.75 1.45
CA ILE A 142 8.12 13.28 1.80
C ILE A 142 7.49 14.30 2.75
N GLU A 143 6.51 15.05 2.24
CA GLU A 143 5.66 15.90 3.08
C GLU A 143 5.00 15.05 4.17
N THR A 144 5.06 15.54 5.40
CA THR A 144 4.28 14.96 6.50
C THR A 144 2.86 15.45 6.28
N ASP A 145 1.94 14.51 6.03
CA ASP A 145 0.50 14.81 6.02
C ASP A 145 0.08 15.07 7.48
N GLU A 146 0.39 16.26 7.99
CA GLU A 146 -0.21 16.86 9.19
C GLU A 146 -1.53 17.54 8.87
#